data_AF-A0A151IA09-F1
#
_entry.id   AF-A0A151IA09-F1
#
_cell.length_a   1.000
_cell.length_b   1.000
_cell.length_c   1.000
_cell.angle_alpha   90.00
_cell.angle_beta   90.00
_cell.angle_gamma   90.00
#
_symmetry.space_group_name_H-M   'P 1'
#
loop_
_entity.id
_entity.type
_entity.pdbx_description
1 polymer ?
#
loop_
_entity_poly.entity_id
_entity_poly.type
_entity_poly.pdbx_seq_one_letter_code
_entity_poly.pdbx_strand_id
1 'polypeptide(L)'
;MIALKLLSLPLSNAVVERVFSIINLIKTKIRNRMKVQTLEALLLIRIYFSNHNICCCRNFLIMEKMYDLFNYSIYHNKEENKRRYQLMILKKL
;
A
#
# COMPACT_ATOMS: atom_id res chain seq x y z
N MET A 1 -32.66 4.27 -5.54
CA MET A 1 -31.22 4.29 -5.16
C MET A 1 -30.31 4.09 -6.38
N ILE A 2 -30.52 4.87 -7.45
CA ILE A 2 -29.73 4.81 -8.71
C ILE A 2 -29.00 6.14 -8.93
N ALA A 3 -29.69 7.27 -8.68
CA ALA A 3 -29.12 8.60 -8.77
C ALA A 3 -27.83 8.78 -7.94
N LEU A 4 -27.80 8.30 -6.69
CA LEU A 4 -26.60 8.38 -5.85
C LEU A 4 -25.42 7.56 -6.39
N LYS A 5 -25.69 6.42 -7.03
CA LYS A 5 -24.63 5.60 -7.64
C LYS A 5 -24.05 6.31 -8.87
N LEU A 6 -24.90 6.94 -9.68
CA LEU A 6 -24.47 7.72 -10.84
C LEU A 6 -23.59 8.91 -10.42
N LEU A 7 -23.97 9.60 -9.33
CA LEU A 7 -23.18 10.69 -8.74
C LEU A 7 -21.85 10.24 -8.10
N SER A 8 -21.74 8.96 -7.71
CA SER A 8 -20.50 8.40 -7.17
C SER A 8 -19.46 8.02 -8.23
N LEU A 9 -19.88 7.95 -9.50
CA LEU A 9 -18.99 7.66 -10.61
C LEU A 9 -18.17 8.92 -10.94
N PRO A 10 -16.85 8.78 -11.16
CA PRO A 10 -16.04 9.89 -11.63
C PRO A 10 -16.53 10.32 -13.02
N LEU A 11 -17.04 11.54 -13.14
CA LEU A 11 -17.57 12.07 -14.39
C LEU A 11 -16.46 12.43 -15.40
N SER A 12 -15.22 12.55 -14.94
CA SER A 12 -14.08 12.97 -15.75
C SER A 12 -12.80 12.21 -15.41
N ASN A 13 -11.86 12.23 -16.36
CA ASN A 13 -10.56 11.61 -16.22
C ASN A 13 -9.63 12.33 -15.22
N ALA A 14 -10.03 13.52 -14.74
CA ALA A 14 -9.24 14.30 -13.78
C ALA A 14 -8.95 13.53 -12.48
N VAL A 15 -9.83 12.61 -12.08
CA VAL A 15 -9.62 11.74 -10.92
C VAL A 15 -8.45 10.77 -11.17
N VAL A 16 -8.39 10.19 -12.36
CA VAL A 16 -7.33 9.26 -12.77
C VAL A 16 -5.99 10.01 -12.90
N GLU A 17 -5.99 11.20 -13.50
CA GLU A 17 -4.80 12.05 -13.63
C GLU A 17 -4.24 12.47 -12.26
N ARG A 18 -5.12 12.75 -11.29
CA ARG A 18 -4.71 13.02 -9.90
C ARG A 18 -4.00 11.81 -9.30
N VAL A 19 -4.53 10.60 -9.50
CA VAL A 19 -3.89 9.36 -9.02
C VAL A 19 -2.54 9.15 -9.71
N PHE A 20 -2.42 9.39 -11.01
CA PHE A 20 -1.14 9.32 -11.71
C PHE A 20 -0.11 10.34 -11.21
N SER A 21 -0.54 11.55 -10.87
CA SER A 21 0.33 12.55 -10.24
C SER A 21 0.87 12.07 -8.89
N ILE A 22 0.04 11.44 -8.06
CA ILE A 22 0.45 10.83 -6.78
C ILE A 22 1.43 9.67 -7.03
N ILE A 23 1.18 8.82 -8.03
CA ILE A 23 2.09 7.74 -8.41
C ILE A 23 3.44 8.28 -8.86
N ASN A 24 3.48 9.36 -9.65
CA ASN A 24 4.71 10.00 -10.08
C ASN A 24 5.52 10.59 -8.91
N LEU A 25 4.85 11.11 -7.88
CA LEU A 25 5.47 11.55 -6.63
C LEU A 25 6.10 10.39 -5.85
N ILE A 26 5.46 9.23 -5.85
CA ILE A 26 5.99 8.02 -5.20
C ILE A 26 7.17 7.47 -6.00
N LYS A 27 6.96 7.23 -7.30
CA LYS A 27 7.88 6.59 -8.22
C LYS A 27 8.75 7.65 -8.90
N THR A 28 9.75 8.11 -8.17
CA THR A 28 10.74 9.06 -8.69
C THR A 28 11.78 8.34 -9.58
N LYS A 29 12.48 9.09 -10.44
CA LYS A 29 13.53 8.53 -11.32
C LYS A 29 14.58 7.69 -10.57
N ILE A 30 14.93 8.13 -9.36
CA ILE A 30 15.90 7.46 -8.48
C ILE A 30 15.29 6.18 -7.85
N ARG A 31 13.98 6.15 -7.60
CA ARG A 31 13.25 5.06 -6.94
C ARG A 31 12.39 4.25 -7.92
N ASN A 32 12.88 4.02 -9.14
CA ASN A 32 12.14 3.31 -10.18
C ASN A 32 12.02 1.78 -9.92
N ARG A 33 12.95 1.18 -9.16
CA ARG A 33 13.02 -0.26 -8.87
C ARG A 33 12.22 -0.68 -7.63
N MET A 34 10.99 -0.20 -7.49
CA MET A 34 10.09 -0.60 -6.40
C MET A 34 9.21 -1.79 -6.83
N LYS A 35 8.95 -2.73 -5.91
CA LYS A 35 7.96 -3.80 -6.14
C LYS A 35 6.56 -3.20 -6.30
N VAL A 36 5.77 -3.75 -7.22
CA VAL A 36 4.41 -3.27 -7.49
C VAL A 36 3.54 -3.30 -6.24
N GLN A 37 3.62 -4.37 -5.43
CA GLN A 37 2.89 -4.51 -4.17
C GLN A 37 3.21 -3.37 -3.17
N THR A 38 4.47 -2.94 -3.10
CA THR A 38 4.88 -1.82 -2.23
C THR A 38 4.37 -0.48 -2.76
N LEU A 39 4.39 -0.29 -4.08
CA LEU A 39 3.83 0.89 -4.73
C LEU A 39 2.32 1.01 -4.47
N GLU A 40 1.59 -0.10 -4.62
CA GLU A 40 0.16 -0.19 -4.35
C GLU A 40 -0.16 0.15 -2.88
N ALA A 41 0.54 -0.47 -1.93
CA ALA A 41 0.37 -0.18 -0.51
C ALA A 41 0.61 1.32 -0.20
N LEU A 42 1.66 1.92 -0.76
CA LEU A 42 1.97 3.33 -0.54
C LEU A 42 0.95 4.27 -1.19
N LEU A 43 0.40 3.89 -2.36
CA LEU A 43 -0.66 4.63 -3.02
C LEU A 43 -1.94 4.62 -2.18
N LEU A 44 -2.34 3.46 -1.67
CA LEU A 44 -3.51 3.31 -0.80
C LEU A 44 -3.40 4.19 0.46
N ILE A 45 -2.24 4.17 1.13
CA ILE A 45 -2.00 4.99 2.32
C ILE A 45 -2.16 6.50 1.99
N ARG A 46 -1.61 6.96 0.87
CA ARG A 46 -1.70 8.37 0.46
C ARG A 46 -3.12 8.78 0.10
N ILE A 47 -3.87 7.94 -0.61
CA ILE A 47 -5.26 8.20 -0.96
C ILE A 47 -6.12 8.25 0.31
N TYR A 48 -5.92 7.31 1.24
CA TYR A 48 -6.61 7.29 2.52
C TYR A 48 -6.39 8.61 3.29
N PHE A 49 -5.13 9.04 3.45
CA PHE A 49 -4.83 10.31 4.12
C PHE A 49 -5.43 11.52 3.39
N SER A 50 -5.41 11.53 2.05
CA SER A 50 -6.03 12.60 1.26
C SER A 50 -7.55 12.66 1.43
N ASN A 51 -8.23 11.51 1.50
CA ASN A 51 -9.68 11.46 1.64
C ASN A 51 -10.14 11.85 3.05
N HIS A 52 -9.34 11.52 4.07
CA HIS A 52 -9.63 11.85 5.47
C HIS A 52 -9.03 13.20 5.93
N ASN A 53 -8.42 13.97 5.02
CA ASN A 53 -7.71 15.23 5.33
C ASN A 53 -6.69 15.09 6.49
N ILE A 54 -6.05 13.92 6.60
CA ILE A 54 -5.06 13.65 7.63
C ILE A 54 -3.69 14.09 7.12
N CYS A 55 -3.09 15.08 7.78
CA CYS A 55 -1.70 15.42 7.53
C CYS A 55 -0.78 14.43 8.24
N CYS A 56 0.06 13.71 7.47
CA CYS A 56 1.03 12.75 7.98
C CYS A 56 1.92 13.33 9.09
N CYS A 57 2.19 14.63 9.03
CA CYS A 57 3.15 15.32 9.91
C CYS A 57 2.52 15.90 11.18
N ARG A 58 1.18 16.03 11.23
CA ARG A 58 0.49 16.78 12.30
C ARG A 58 -0.58 15.97 13.02
N ASN A 59 -1.30 15.10 12.31
CA ASN A 59 -2.51 14.46 12.82
C ASN A 59 -2.41 12.93 12.85
N PHE A 60 -1.29 12.37 12.41
CA PHE A 60 -1.09 10.93 12.42
C PHE A 60 -0.70 10.47 13.83
N LEU A 61 -1.67 9.92 14.56
CA LEU A 61 -1.46 9.29 15.86
C LEU A 61 -1.14 7.82 15.64
N ILE A 62 0.05 7.40 16.09
CA ILE A 62 0.48 6.00 16.04
C ILE A 62 -0.21 5.26 17.18
N MET A 63 -0.95 4.20 16.86
CA MET A 63 -1.56 3.33 17.87
C MET A 63 -0.50 2.39 18.46
N GLU A 64 -0.59 2.06 19.75
CA GLU A 64 0.36 1.13 20.41
C GLU A 64 0.56 -0.18 19.64
N LYS A 65 -0.55 -0.75 19.11
CA LYS A 65 -0.54 -1.95 18.28
C LYS A 65 0.34 -1.86 17.02
N MET A 66 0.59 -0.64 16.50
CA MET A 66 1.48 -0.45 15.36
C MET A 66 2.94 -0.62 15.75
N TYR A 67 3.34 -0.26 16.98
CA TYR A 67 4.70 -0.48 17.45
C TYR A 67 5.02 -1.97 17.60
N ASP A 68 4.05 -2.76 18.06
CA ASP A 68 4.22 -4.21 18.18
C ASP A 68 4.50 -4.90 16.84
N LEU A 69 3.99 -4.33 15.73
CA LEU A 69 4.25 -4.79 14.38
C LEU A 69 5.66 -4.42 13.88
N PHE A 70 6.28 -3.39 14.45
CA PHE A 70 7.65 -2.96 14.17
C PHE A 70 8.71 -3.79 14.90
N ASN A 71 8.64 -5.11 14.71
CA ASN A 71 9.60 -6.05 15.27
C ASN A 71 10.41 -6.75 14.17
N TYR A 72 11.37 -7.59 14.59
CA TYR A 72 12.29 -8.30 13.69
C TYR A 72 11.58 -9.13 12.59
N SER A 73 10.32 -9.53 12.80
CA SER A 73 9.53 -10.27 11.82
C SER A 73 9.31 -9.54 10.50
N ILE A 74 9.46 -8.21 10.46
CA ILE A 74 9.37 -7.41 9.23
C ILE A 74 10.40 -7.87 8.18
N TYR A 75 11.58 -8.33 8.62
CA TYR A 75 12.65 -8.77 7.73
C TYR A 75 12.52 -10.23 7.30
N HIS A 76 11.61 -11.00 7.90
CA HIS A 76 11.37 -12.38 7.51
C HIS A 76 10.47 -12.46 6.28
N ASN A 77 11.05 -12.89 5.16
CA ASN A 77 10.34 -13.09 3.90
C ASN A 77 9.38 -14.29 4.02
N LYS A 78 8.08 -14.02 4.21
CA LYS A 78 7.03 -15.04 4.33
C LYS A 78 7.01 -16.02 3.16
N GLU A 79 7.36 -15.57 1.95
CA GLU A 79 7.44 -16.44 0.76
C GLU A 79 8.65 -17.37 0.78
N GLU A 80 9.79 -16.89 1.30
CA GLU A 80 10.99 -17.73 1.44
C GLU A 80 10.78 -18.81 2.49
N ASN A 81 10.11 -18.49 3.59
CA ASN A 81 9.70 -19.46 4.59
C ASN A 81 8.74 -20.50 4.00
N LYS A 82 7.73 -20.08 3.22
CA LYS A 82 6.81 -21.00 2.54
C LYS A 82 7.52 -21.95 1.57
N ARG A 83 8.49 -21.46 0.78
CA ARG A 83 9.35 -22.32 -0.07
C ARG A 83 10.20 -23.27 0.76
N ARG A 84 10.79 -22.82 1.87
CA ARG A 84 11.59 -23.67 2.77
C ARG A 84 10.75 -24.79 3.37
N TYR A 85 9.53 -24.51 3.82
CA TYR A 85 8.61 -25.55 4.31
C TYR A 85 8.23 -26.54 3.22
N GLN A 86 7.92 -26.07 2.00
CA GLN A 86 7.64 -26.95 0.86
C GLN A 86 8.85 -27.83 0.50
N LEU A 87 10.07 -27.27 0.48
CA LEU A 87 11.31 -28.00 0.24
C LEU A 87 11.62 -29.01 1.36
N MET A 88 11.33 -28.67 2.62
CA MET A 88 11.48 -29.60 3.74
C MET A 88 10.52 -30.79 3.64
N ILE A 89 9.27 -30.57 3.21
CA ILE A 89 8.29 -31.64 3.02
C ILE A 89 8.70 -32.55 1.85
N LEU A 90 9.15 -31.98 0.74
CA LEU A 90 9.60 -32.73 -0.45
C LEU A 90 10.90 -33.52 -0.23
N LYS A 91 11.80 -33.08 0.65
CA LYS A 91 13.04 -33.79 0.99
C LYS A 91 12.85 -34.89 2.05
N LYS A 92 11.65 -35.01 2.62
CA LYS A 92 11.31 -35.99 3.66
C LYS A 92 10.50 -37.18 3.12
N LEU A 93 10.23 -37.18 1.82
CA LEU A 93 9.75 -38.30 0.99
C LEU A 93 10.94 -38.84 0.19
#